data_AF-A0A2S9SKB2-F1
#
_entry.id   AF-A0A2S9SKB2-F1
#
_cell.length_a   1.000
_cell.length_b   1.000
_cell.length_c   1.000
_cell.angle_alpha   90.00
_cell.angle_beta   90.00
_cell.angle_gamma   90.00
#
_symmetry.space_group_name_H-M   'P 1'
#
loop_
_entity.id
_entity.type
_entity.pdbx_description
1 polymer ?
#
loop_
_entity_poly.entity_id
_entity_poly.type
_entity_poly.pdbx_seq_one_letter_code
_entity_poly.pdbx_strand_id
1 'polypeptide(L)' 'MFEKYDMLIPQGVIFNLKEIEEMKIIKTDMAKKLIYNNELEVVKIGKKIHISRTELIRFLIANTIEVFDSKEGLE' A
#
# COMPACT_ATOMS: atom_id res chain seq x y z
N MET A 1 5.24 15.42 2.35
CA MET A 1 4.11 14.55 1.94
C MET A 1 4.10 13.19 2.66
N PHE A 2 5.27 12.63 2.99
CA PHE A 2 5.45 11.31 3.64
C PHE A 2 4.80 11.14 5.03
N GLU A 3 4.74 12.22 5.83
CA GLU A 3 4.24 12.15 7.21
C GLU A 3 2.78 11.69 7.32
N LYS A 4 1.95 11.92 6.28
CA LYS A 4 0.53 11.52 6.33
C LYS A 4 0.35 10.01 6.39
N TYR A 5 1.07 9.25 5.55
CA TYR A 5 0.93 7.79 5.56
C TYR A 5 1.53 7.17 6.82
N ASP A 6 2.60 7.78 7.34
CA ASP A 6 3.18 7.35 8.60
C ASP A 6 2.21 7.50 9.79
N MET A 7 1.35 8.52 9.78
CA MET A 7 0.32 8.70 10.80
C MET A 7 -0.89 7.79 10.63
N LEU A 8 -1.26 7.47 9.37
CA LEU A 8 -2.50 6.74 9.06
C LEU A 8 -2.35 5.22 9.15
N ILE A 9 -1.17 4.69 8.81
CA ILE A 9 -0.93 3.24 8.88
C ILE A 9 -0.48 2.89 10.31
N PRO A 10 -1.17 1.97 11.01
CA PRO A 10 -0.84 1.57 12.38
C PRO A 10 0.65 1.26 12.56
N GLN A 11 1.17 1.44 13.77
CA GLN A 11 2.58 1.16 14.15
C GLN A 11 2.91 -0.36 14.22
N GLY A 12 2.35 -1.15 13.30
CA GLY A 12 2.70 -2.55 13.08
C GLY A 12 3.93 -2.68 12.18
N VAL A 13 4.68 -3.78 12.34
CA VAL A 13 5.87 -4.05 11.51
C VAL A 13 5.47 -4.65 10.17
N ILE A 14 4.51 -5.58 10.18
CA ILE A 14 4.02 -6.32 9.00
C ILE A 14 2.49 -6.49 9.09
N PHE A 15 1.85 -6.51 7.93
CA PHE A 15 0.40 -6.71 7.80
C PHE A 15 0.11 -7.81 6.79
N ASN A 16 -0.83 -8.68 7.09
CA ASN A 16 -1.34 -9.66 6.13
C ASN A 16 -2.35 -9.02 5.17
N LEU A 17 -2.64 -9.68 4.05
CA LEU A 17 -3.52 -9.11 3.01
C LEU A 17 -4.94 -8.78 3.52
N LYS A 18 -5.47 -9.54 4.49
CA LYS A 18 -6.78 -9.27 5.07
C LYS A 18 -6.77 -7.98 5.91
N GLU A 19 -5.73 -7.76 6.71
CA GLU A 19 -5.57 -6.53 7.50
C GLU A 19 -5.44 -5.31 6.57
N ILE A 20 -4.68 -5.43 5.47
CA ILE A 20 -4.51 -4.35 4.49
C ILE A 20 -5.83 -3.99 3.81
N GLU A 21 -6.65 -4.99 3.51
CA GLU A 21 -7.98 -4.80 2.94
C GLU A 21 -8.96 -4.21 3.97
N GLU A 22 -8.91 -4.63 5.22
CA GLU A 22 -9.69 -4.06 6.33
C GLU A 22 -9.35 -2.58 6.58
N MET A 23 -8.07 -2.20 6.40
CA MET A 23 -7.61 -0.80 6.42
C MET A 23 -8.05 -0.01 5.18
N LYS A 24 -8.70 -0.65 4.20
CA LYS A 24 -9.16 -0.05 2.94
C LYS A 24 -8.03 0.54 2.08
N ILE A 25 -6.83 -0.05 2.16
CA ILE A 25 -5.66 0.44 1.41
C ILE A 25 -5.58 -0.26 0.06
N ILE A 26 -5.53 -1.59 0.04
CA ILE A 26 -5.47 -2.40 -1.19
C ILE A 26 -6.36 -3.62 -1.00
N LYS A 27 -7.21 -3.93 -1.99
CA LYS A 27 -8.00 -5.17 -1.99
C LYS A 27 -7.10 -6.39 -2.20
N THR A 28 -7.46 -7.53 -1.60
CA THR A 28 -6.64 -8.75 -1.67
C THR A 28 -6.37 -9.22 -3.11
N ASP A 29 -7.33 -9.09 -4.02
CA ASP A 29 -7.19 -9.49 -5.42
C ASP A 29 -6.18 -8.60 -6.17
N MET A 30 -6.23 -7.30 -5.94
CA MET A 30 -5.25 -6.33 -6.48
C MET A 30 -3.86 -6.56 -5.90
N ALA A 31 -3.74 -6.74 -4.58
CA ALA A 31 -2.46 -7.03 -3.95
C ALA A 31 -1.79 -8.27 -4.55
N LYS A 32 -2.56 -9.34 -4.80
CA LYS A 32 -2.03 -10.55 -5.46
C LYS A 32 -1.51 -10.28 -6.89
N LYS A 33 -2.18 -9.42 -7.66
CA LYS A 33 -1.72 -9.03 -9.01
C LYS A 33 -0.41 -8.26 -8.94
N LEU A 34 -0.33 -7.27 -8.05
CA LEU A 34 0.88 -6.48 -7.83
C LEU A 34 2.07 -7.37 -7.42
N ILE A 35 1.84 -8.32 -6.52
CA ILE A 35 2.87 -9.29 -6.09
C ILE A 35 3.33 -10.16 -7.27
N TYR A 36 2.38 -10.66 -8.07
CA TYR A 36 2.70 -11.49 -9.24
C TYR A 36 3.51 -10.72 -10.30
N ASN A 37 3.25 -9.42 -10.44
CA ASN A 37 3.97 -8.53 -11.35
C ASN A 37 5.30 -7.98 -10.79
N ASN A 38 5.70 -8.37 -9.57
CA ASN A 38 6.85 -7.80 -8.84
C ASN A 38 6.74 -6.29 -8.56
N GLU A 39 5.53 -5.77 -8.45
CA GLU A 39 5.25 -4.35 -8.14
C GLU A 39 5.13 -4.09 -6.63
N LEU A 40 5.00 -5.15 -5.83
CA LEU A 40 4.82 -5.09 -4.38
C LEU A 40 5.67 -6.16 -3.68
N GLU A 41 6.59 -5.74 -2.83
CA GLU A 41 7.47 -6.63 -2.08
C GLU A 41 6.72 -7.29 -0.90
N VAL A 42 7.01 -8.57 -0.65
CA VAL A 42 6.31 -9.34 0.39
C VAL A 42 7.22 -10.24 1.19
N VAL A 43 6.81 -10.49 2.44
CA VAL A 43 7.41 -11.48 3.33
C VAL A 43 6.46 -12.67 3.46
N LYS A 44 6.94 -13.85 3.08
CA LYS A 44 6.18 -15.10 3.26
C LYS A 44 6.50 -15.70 4.63
N ILE A 45 5.48 -15.85 5.47
CA ILE A 45 5.60 -16.47 6.80
C ILE A 45 4.67 -17.69 6.83
N GLY A 46 5.27 -18.88 6.76
CA GLY A 46 4.54 -20.13 6.56
C GLY A 46 3.74 -20.11 5.25
N LYS A 47 2.41 -20.25 5.36
CA LYS A 47 1.49 -20.20 4.20
C LYS A 47 0.89 -18.82 3.95
N LYS A 48 1.18 -17.81 4.79
CA LYS A 48 0.61 -16.47 4.69
C LYS A 48 1.60 -15.48 4.08
N ILE A 49 1.06 -14.51 3.37
CA ILE A 49 1.79 -13.39 2.77
C ILE A 49 1.58 -12.16 3.66
N HIS A 50 2.67 -11.47 3.94
CA HIS A 50 2.67 -10.21 4.68
C HIS A 50 3.41 -9.14 3.90
N ILE A 51 3.09 -7.89 4.19
CA ILE A 51 3.71 -6.70 3.61
C ILE A 51 4.25 -5.88 4.77
N SER A 52 5.50 -5.42 4.68
CA SER A 52 6.06 -4.54 5.70
C SER A 52 5.36 -3.18 5.66
N ARG A 53 5.26 -2.51 6.80
CA ARG A 53 4.72 -1.15 6.86
C ARG A 53 5.49 -0.20 5.93
N THR A 54 6.82 -0.32 5.93
CA THR A 54 7.70 0.48 5.07
C THR A 54 7.39 0.28 3.60
N GLU A 55 7.20 -0.97 3.16
CA GLU A 55 6.87 -1.29 1.77
C GLU A 55 5.49 -0.76 1.39
N LEU A 56 4.51 -0.89 2.28
CA LEU A 56 3.16 -0.38 2.06
C LEU A 56 3.17 1.15 1.88
N ILE A 57 3.92 1.87 2.72
CA ILE A 57 4.11 3.31 2.61
C ILE A 57 4.83 3.67 1.30
N ARG A 58 5.94 2.97 0.97
CA ARG A 58 6.66 3.16 -0.29
C ARG A 58 5.74 2.99 -1.49
N PHE A 59 4.92 1.95 -1.51
CA PHE A 59 3.94 1.69 -2.56
C PHE A 59 2.94 2.83 -2.70
N LEU A 60 2.35 3.29 -1.59
CA LEU A 60 1.37 4.38 -1.62
C LEU A 60 1.96 5.68 -2.16
N ILE A 61 3.17 6.03 -1.73
CA ILE A 61 3.91 7.18 -2.22
C ILE A 61 4.12 7.08 -3.73
N ALA A 62 4.64 5.94 -4.20
CA ALA A 62 4.95 5.73 -5.62
C ALA A 62 3.71 5.77 -6.52
N ASN A 63 2.53 5.48 -5.97
CA ASN A 63 1.25 5.50 -6.67
C ASN A 63 0.40 6.75 -6.38
N THR A 64 0.92 7.72 -5.63
CA THR A 64 0.26 9.00 -5.41
C THR A 64 0.67 9.98 -6.49
N ILE A 65 -0.30 10.51 -7.23
CA ILE A 65 -0.08 11.55 -8.23
C ILE A 65 -0.30 12.90 -7.53
N GLU A 66 0.73 13.75 -7.52
CA GLU A 66 0.60 15.12 -6.99
C GLU A 66 -0.26 15.93 -7.96
N VAL A 67 -1.45 16.34 -7.50
CA VAL A 67 -2.24 17.35 -8.20
C VAL A 67 -1.60 18.70 -7.90
N PHE A 68 -0.72 19.17 -8.79
CA PHE A 68 -0.38 20.58 -8.82
C PHE A 68 -1.66 21.36 -9.14
N ASP A 69 -1.88 22.51 -8.48
CA ASP A 69 -3.05 23.39 -8.62
C ASP A 69 -3.26 23.89 -10.07
N SER A 70 -3.66 23.02 -10.98
CA SER A 70 -4.33 23.35 -12.22
C SER A 70 -5.76 22.86 -12.06
N LYS A 71 -6.68 23.83 -11.94
CA LYS A 71 -8.14 23.65 -11.88
C LYS A 71 -8.74 23.02 -13.15
N GLU A 72 -8.00 22.21 -13.89
CA GLU A 72 -8.40 21.60 -15.14
C GLU A 72 -7.92 20.16 -15.11
N GLY A 73 -8.82 19.19 -14.88
CA GLY A 73 -8.45 17.77 -15.03
C GLY A 73 -9.08 16.78 -14.07
N LEU A 74 -10.16 17.14 -13.36
CA LEU A 74 -11.06 16.14 -12.79
C LEU A 74 -12.49 16.45 -13.26
N GLU A 75 -12.69 16.31 -14.57
CA GLU A 75 -14.02 16.03 -15.14
C GLU A 75 -14.19 14.52 -15.33
#